data_AF-A0A0M6YPT6-F1
#
_entry.id   AF-A0A0M6YPT6-F1
#
_cell.length_a   1.000
_cell.length_b   1.000
_cell.length_c   1.000
_cell.angle_alpha   90.00
_cell.angle_beta   90.00
_cell.angle_gamma   90.00
#
_symmetry.space_group_name_H-M   'P 1'
#
loop_
_entity.id
_entity.type
_entity.pdbx_description
1 polymer ?
#
loop_
_entity_poly.entity_id
_entity_poly.type
_entity_poly.pdbx_seq_one_letter_code
_entity_poly.pdbx_strand_id
1 'polypeptide(L)'
;MKRVPDRIDFDPFPWHSMGVWILTQMKRWGYIEGDVDYKGVAERVYLAADCKKVMEDLGYDAPDITYKSHTIMGKTFDPETPEAYVDSFAIKKA
;
A
#
# COMPACT_ATOMS: atom_id res chain seq x y z
N MET A 1 -24.10 1.93 14.41
CA MET A 1 -22.68 1.67 14.05
C MET A 1 -21.81 2.22 15.16
N LYS A 2 -21.12 1.36 15.94
CA LYS A 2 -20.17 1.81 16.97
C LYS A 2 -18.90 2.33 16.27
N ARG A 3 -18.57 3.62 16.45
CA ARG A 3 -17.24 4.15 16.11
C ARG A 3 -16.26 3.55 17.11
N VAL A 4 -15.36 2.71 16.61
CA VAL A 4 -14.24 2.18 17.39
C VAL A 4 -13.03 3.03 16.96
N PRO A 5 -12.47 3.87 17.84
CA PRO A 5 -11.44 4.84 17.48
C PRO A 5 -10.18 4.23 16.85
N ASP A 6 -9.86 2.98 17.21
CA ASP A 6 -8.69 2.23 16.71
C ASP A 6 -9.00 1.32 15.52
N ARG A 7 -10.20 1.41 14.94
CA ARG A 7 -10.47 0.70 13.69
C ARG A 7 -9.75 1.48 12.59
N ILE A 8 -8.83 0.82 11.87
CA ILE A 8 -8.35 1.30 10.58
C ILE A 8 -9.58 1.79 9.79
N ASP A 9 -9.63 3.09 9.50
CA ASP A 9 -10.66 3.64 8.63
C ASP A 9 -10.62 2.82 7.34
N PHE A 10 -11.74 2.18 7.02
CA PHE A 10 -11.83 1.35 5.83
C PHE A 10 -11.76 2.27 4.63
N ASP A 11 -10.57 2.41 4.07
CA ASP A 11 -10.32 3.07 2.80
C ASP A 11 -10.36 2.00 1.70
N PRO A 12 -11.49 1.87 0.97
CA PRO A 12 -11.62 0.86 -0.07
C PRO A 12 -10.76 1.16 -1.30
N PHE A 13 -10.09 2.31 -1.35
CA PHE A 13 -9.31 2.67 -2.53
C PHE A 13 -8.06 1.78 -2.63
N PRO A 14 -7.87 1.08 -3.77
CA PRO A 14 -6.70 0.25 -4.00
C PRO A 14 -5.50 1.16 -4.30
N TRP A 15 -4.91 1.75 -3.27
CA TRP A 15 -3.71 2.57 -3.37
C TRP A 15 -2.52 1.74 -3.90
N HIS A 16 -1.88 2.19 -4.99
CA HIS A 16 -0.65 1.59 -5.50
C HIS A 16 0.45 1.59 -4.43
N SER A 17 0.53 2.64 -3.62
CA SER A 17 1.45 2.70 -2.48
C SER A 17 1.19 1.59 -1.45
N MET A 18 -0.07 1.19 -1.24
CA MET A 18 -0.39 0.07 -0.36
C MET A 18 0.04 -1.28 -0.98
N GLY A 19 -0.11 -1.42 -2.30
CA GLY A 19 0.43 -2.57 -3.04
C GLY A 19 1.93 -2.72 -2.87
N VAL A 20 2.69 -1.62 -3.01
CA VAL A 20 4.13 -1.59 -2.70
C VAL A 20 4.37 -2.01 -1.25
N TRP A 21 3.63 -1.47 -0.28
CA TRP A 21 3.80 -1.82 1.13
C TRP A 21 3.60 -3.32 1.40
N ILE A 22 2.55 -3.95 0.86
CA ILE A 22 2.32 -5.39 1.05
C ILE A 22 3.50 -6.20 0.52
N LEU A 23 3.99 -5.87 -0.67
CA LEU A 23 5.14 -6.55 -1.27
C LEU A 23 6.41 -6.36 -0.43
N THR A 24 6.63 -5.19 0.18
CA THR A 24 7.75 -5.00 1.12
C THR A 24 7.66 -5.89 2.35
N GLN A 25 6.46 -6.09 2.89
CA GLN A 25 6.28 -7.01 4.02
C GLN A 25 6.50 -8.46 3.59
N MET A 26 6.06 -8.85 2.38
CA MET A 26 6.34 -10.18 1.84
C MET A 26 7.84 -10.45 1.69
N LYS A 27 8.63 -9.48 1.20
CA LYS A 27 10.11 -9.57 1.16
C LYS A 27 10.69 -9.65 2.58
N ARG A 28 10.23 -8.81 3.51
CA ARG A 28 10.68 -8.79 4.92
C ARG A 28 10.49 -10.14 5.64
N TRP A 29 9.44 -10.89 5.29
CA TRP A 29 9.14 -12.19 5.88
C TRP A 29 9.74 -13.37 5.09
N GLY A 30 10.48 -13.10 4.01
CA GLY A 30 11.15 -14.12 3.20
C GLY A 30 10.20 -14.91 2.28
N TYR A 31 9.03 -14.34 1.93
CA TYR A 31 8.14 -14.95 0.93
C TYR A 31 8.54 -14.61 -0.51
N ILE A 32 9.28 -13.52 -0.69
CA ILE A 32 9.79 -13.08 -1.98
C ILE A 32 11.28 -12.80 -1.80
N GLU A 33 12.09 -13.40 -2.68
CA GLU A 33 13.54 -13.25 -2.70
C GLU A 33 13.98 -12.50 -3.97
N GLY A 34 15.08 -11.75 -3.88
CA GLY A 34 15.64 -11.00 -5.01
C GLY A 34 15.08 -9.58 -5.20
N ASP A 35 15.38 -9.00 -6.36
CA ASP A 35 14.90 -7.69 -6.78
C ASP A 35 13.45 -7.79 -7.28
N VAL A 36 12.55 -7.10 -6.56
CA VAL A 36 11.12 -7.07 -6.89
C VAL A 36 10.82 -5.72 -7.53
N ASP A 37 10.26 -5.73 -8.73
CA ASP A 37 9.67 -4.53 -9.34
C ASP A 37 8.35 -4.19 -8.65
N TYR A 38 8.45 -3.56 -7.49
CA TYR A 38 7.30 -3.19 -6.67
C TYR A 38 6.30 -2.31 -7.42
N LYS A 39 6.81 -1.40 -8.25
CA LYS A 39 6.00 -0.45 -9.00
C LYS A 39 5.22 -1.18 -10.09
N GLY A 40 5.91 -1.99 -10.90
CA GLY A 40 5.26 -2.76 -11.96
C GLY A 40 4.25 -3.77 -11.45
N VAL A 41 4.52 -4.43 -10.31
CA VAL A 41 3.56 -5.35 -9.70
C VAL A 41 2.36 -4.60 -9.13
N ALA A 42 2.58 -3.47 -8.42
CA ALA A 42 1.49 -2.65 -7.91
C ALA A 42 0.59 -2.16 -9.05
N GLU A 43 1.16 -1.63 -10.14
CA GLU A 43 0.39 -1.15 -11.30
C GLU A 43 -0.41 -2.26 -12.00
N ARG A 44 0.11 -3.50 -12.04
CA ARG A 44 -0.59 -4.64 -12.67
C ARG A 44 -1.66 -5.27 -11.79
N VAL A 45 -1.44 -5.34 -10.47
CA VAL A 45 -2.32 -6.05 -9.53
C VAL A 45 -3.42 -5.13 -9.02
N TYR A 46 -3.10 -3.87 -8.77
CA TYR A 46 -4.06 -2.89 -8.31
C TYR A 46 -4.64 -2.17 -9.52
N LEU A 47 -5.84 -2.61 -9.92
CA LEU A 47 -6.66 -2.00 -10.97
C LEU A 47 -7.25 -0.64 -10.51
N ALA A 48 -6.39 0.28 -10.06
CA ALA A 48 -6.78 1.58 -9.54
C ALA A 48 -7.54 2.42 -10.60
N ALA A 49 -7.21 2.26 -11.88
CA ALA A 49 -7.93 2.89 -12.99
C ALA A 49 -9.37 2.37 -13.13
N ASP A 50 -9.58 1.05 -13.04
CA ASP A 50 -10.92 0.46 -13.11
C ASP A 50 -11.73 0.78 -11.84
N CYS A 51 -11.08 0.78 -10.68
CA CYS A 51 -11.71 1.17 -9.42
C CYS A 51 -12.15 2.64 -9.44
N LYS A 52 -11.31 3.54 -9.94
CA LYS A 52 -11.66 4.96 -10.16
C LYS A 52 -12.91 5.08 -11.03
N LYS A 53 -12.95 4.37 -12.16
CA LYS A 53 -14.10 4.38 -13.06
C LYS A 53 -15.39 3.89 -12.38
N VAL A 54 -15.32 2.80 -11.62
CA VAL A 54 -16.47 2.28 -10.87
C VAL A 54 -16.89 3.25 -9.76
N MET A 55 -15.96 3.91 -9.09
CA MET A 55 -16.27 4.91 -8.07
C MET A 55 -16.95 6.14 -8.65
N GLU A 56 -16.46 6.66 -9.79
CA GLU A 56 -17.09 7.76 -10.53
C GLU A 56 -18.50 7.37 -11.02
N ASP A 57 -18.67 6.16 -11.57
CA ASP A 57 -19.97 5.62 -11.99
C ASP A 57 -20.96 5.50 -10.81
N LEU A 58 -20.45 5.25 -9.61
CA LEU A 58 -21.22 5.19 -8.36
C LEU A 58 -21.41 6.57 -7.69
N GLY A 59 -20.88 7.64 -8.28
CA GLY A 59 -21.01 9.02 -7.78
C GLY A 59 -20.09 9.37 -6.61
N TYR A 60 -19.00 8.62 -6.42
CA TYR A 60 -17.98 8.89 -5.40
C TYR A 60 -16.78 9.64 -6.02
N ASP A 61 -16.22 10.59 -5.28
CA ASP A 61 -14.96 11.25 -5.65
C ASP A 61 -13.79 10.26 -5.59
N ALA A 62 -13.26 9.92 -6.75
CA ALA A 62 -12.07 9.09 -6.87
C ALA A 62 -10.80 9.97 -6.87
N PRO A 63 -9.77 9.63 -6.07
CA PRO A 63 -8.53 10.39 -6.06
C PRO A 63 -7.76 10.26 -7.40
N ASP A 64 -7.20 11.37 -7.88
CA ASP A 64 -6.34 11.41 -9.09
C ASP A 64 -4.94 10.82 -8.87
N ILE A 65 -4.54 10.68 -7.61
CA ILE A 65 -3.25 10.09 -7.24
C ILE A 65 -3.47 8.70 -6.66
N THR A 66 -2.64 7.75 -7.08
CA THR A 66 -2.67 6.36 -6.59
C THR A 66 -1.51 6.05 -5.65
N TYR A 67 -0.54 6.97 -5.54
CA TYR A 67 0.59 6.90 -4.63
C TYR A 67 0.46 7.95 -3.52
N LYS A 68 0.59 7.50 -2.27
CA LYS A 68 0.60 8.36 -1.10
C LYS A 68 1.56 7.78 -0.06
N SER A 69 2.22 8.64 0.71
CA SER A 69 2.97 8.21 1.90
C SER A 69 1.98 7.88 3.02
N HIS A 70 2.21 6.76 3.70
CA HIS A 70 1.29 6.27 4.74
C HIS A 70 2.03 6.12 6.06
N THR A 71 1.40 6.49 7.17
CA THR A 71 1.97 6.19 8.50
C THR A 71 1.44 4.83 8.95
N ILE A 72 2.28 3.81 8.85
CA ILE A 72 1.93 2.42 9.15
C ILE A 72 2.78 1.97 10.34
N MET A 73 2.14 1.39 11.36
CA MET A 73 2.80 0.94 12.60
C MET A 73 3.65 2.03 13.30
N GLY A 74 3.22 3.30 13.23
CA GLY A 74 3.94 4.44 13.82
C GLY A 74 5.19 4.87 13.04
N LYS A 75 5.39 4.34 11.83
CA LYS A 75 6.48 4.72 10.93
C LYS A 75 5.94 5.25 9.61
N THR A 76 6.60 6.24 9.04
CA THR A 76 6.26 6.75 7.71
C THR A 76 6.78 5.79 6.66
N PHE A 77 5.87 5.22 5.88
CA PHE A 77 6.14 4.45 4.70
C PHE A 77 6.12 5.37 3.48
N ASP A 78 7.24 5.40 2.78
CA ASP A 78 7.40 6.06 1.50
C ASP A 78 7.45 5.00 0.39
N PRO A 79 6.49 4.99 -0.55
CA PRO A 79 6.49 4.05 -1.67
C PRO A 79 7.65 4.25 -2.66
N GLU A 80 8.34 5.41 -2.66
CA GLU A 80 9.53 5.62 -3.49
C GLU A 80 10.78 4.98 -2.88
N THR A 81 10.82 4.83 -1.54
CA THR A 81 11.94 4.19 -0.82
C THR A 81 11.46 3.02 0.05
N PRO A 82 10.90 1.95 -0.55
CA PRO A 82 10.32 0.83 0.17
C PRO A 82 11.35 0.07 1.03
N GLU A 83 12.60 -0.03 0.58
CA GLU A 83 13.66 -0.74 1.29
C GLU A 83 14.08 -0.02 2.57
N ALA A 84 14.19 1.31 2.53
CA ALA A 84 14.51 2.13 3.70
C ALA A 84 13.48 1.94 4.82
N TYR A 85 12.20 1.74 4.45
CA TYR A 85 11.15 1.43 5.42
C TYR A 85 11.36 0.05 6.06
N VAL A 86 11.68 -0.98 5.28
CA VAL A 86 11.95 -2.34 5.80
C VAL A 86 13.17 -2.36 6.71
N ASP A 87 14.25 -1.69 6.31
CA ASP A 87 15.48 -1.58 7.11
C ASP A 87 15.30 -0.78 8.39
N SER A 88 14.28 0.07 8.46
CA SER A 88 13.97 0.77 9.71
C SER A 88 13.55 -0.19 10.84
N PHE A 89 13.11 -1.41 10.55
CA PHE A 89 12.66 -2.35 11.57
C PHE A 89 13.81 -3.15 12.17
N ALA A 90 13.89 -3.17 13.50
CA ALA A 90 14.89 -3.95 14.23
C ALA A 90 14.74 -5.48 14.03
N ILE A 91 13.53 -5.94 13.69
CA ILE A 91 13.25 -7.36 13.43
C ILE A 91 13.00 -7.53 11.93
N LYS A 92 13.93 -8.21 11.27
CA LYS A 92 13.80 -8.75 9.91
C LYS A 92 14.18 -10.23 9.93
N LYS A 93 13.52 -11.05 9.09
CA LYS A 93 13.92 -12.45 8.93
C LYS A 93 15.27 -12.42 8.18
N ALA A 94 16.29 -13.01 8.80
CA ALA A 94 17.64 -13.10 8.26
C ALA A 94 17.72 -14.13 7.13
#